data_AF-A0A3D0XFF3-F1
#
_entry.id   AF-A0A3D0XFF3-F1
#
_cell.length_a   1.000
_cell.length_b   1.000
_cell.length_c   1.000
_cell.angle_alpha   90.00
_cell.angle_beta   90.00
_cell.angle_gamma   90.00
#
_symmetry.space_group_name_H-M   'P 1'
#
loop_
_entity.id
_entity.type
_entity.pdbx_description
1 polymer ?
#
loop_
_entity_poly.entity_id
_entity_poly.type
_entity_poly.pdbx_seq_one_letter_code
_entity_poly.pdbx_strand_id
1 'polypeptide(L)'
;MRFHVFQWHDDVAKTMKLALSDQNCLTEGWRCLVLSLWVSLGHLVLQADPTLSFNRDIRPILSAYCLECHGPDGQQRKGGGKQGLRLDTLQGATEDLGGVSAVIPGDADASLMIQRILTKDADDRMPPIEHGKSLSLDQVESLKTW
;
A
#
# COMPACT_ATOMS: atom_id res chain seq x y z
N MET A 1 -37.98 -19.95 -10.87
CA MET A 1 -37.05 -20.14 -9.73
C MET A 1 -36.33 -21.48 -9.85
N ARG A 2 -35.04 -21.48 -10.18
CA ARG A 2 -34.05 -22.41 -9.61
C ARG A 2 -32.65 -21.93 -10.00
N PHE A 3 -31.92 -21.48 -9.00
CA PHE A 3 -30.53 -21.06 -9.09
C PHE A 3 -29.67 -22.30 -9.34
N HIS A 4 -28.88 -22.29 -10.42
CA HIS A 4 -27.79 -23.24 -10.60
C HIS A 4 -26.52 -22.62 -9.98
N VAL A 5 -26.17 -23.17 -8.82
CA VAL A 5 -24.92 -22.90 -8.10
C VAL A 5 -23.78 -23.47 -8.93
N PHE A 6 -22.84 -22.61 -9.28
CA PHE A 6 -21.62 -22.92 -10.02
C PHE A 6 -20.62 -23.57 -9.06
N GLN A 7 -20.48 -24.89 -9.13
CA GLN A 7 -19.45 -25.65 -8.40
C GLN A 7 -18.12 -25.52 -9.16
N TRP A 8 -17.30 -24.58 -8.73
CA TRP A 8 -15.85 -24.56 -8.93
C TRP A 8 -15.28 -25.43 -7.80
N HIS A 9 -14.45 -26.47 -8.05
CA HIS A 9 -13.46 -27.02 -7.08
C HIS A 9 -12.67 -28.32 -7.45
N ASP A 10 -12.54 -28.76 -8.71
CA ASP A 10 -11.96 -30.10 -8.99
C ASP A 10 -10.69 -30.20 -9.87
N ASP A 11 -9.83 -29.17 -9.95
CA ASP A 11 -8.63 -29.23 -10.83
C ASP A 11 -7.24 -29.13 -10.16
N VAL A 12 -7.13 -29.19 -8.83
CA VAL A 12 -5.81 -29.10 -8.14
C VAL A 12 -5.24 -30.47 -7.73
N ALA A 13 -6.01 -31.57 -7.83
CA ALA A 13 -5.61 -32.87 -7.29
C ALA A 13 -4.92 -33.83 -8.29
N LYS A 14 -4.77 -33.45 -9.57
CA LYS A 14 -4.27 -34.38 -10.61
C LYS A 14 -2.81 -34.20 -11.04
N THR A 15 -2.13 -33.15 -10.57
CA THR A 15 -0.72 -32.86 -10.91
C THR A 15 0.31 -33.37 -9.89
N MET A 16 -0.11 -34.03 -8.80
CA MET A 16 0.79 -34.55 -7.74
C MET A 16 1.08 -36.06 -7.78
N LYS A 17 0.78 -36.76 -8.88
CA LYS A 17 1.00 -38.22 -9.01
C LYS A 17 1.82 -38.63 -10.24
N LEU A 18 2.83 -37.85 -10.61
CA LEU A 18 3.81 -38.20 -11.66
C LEU A 18 5.27 -37.95 -11.24
N ALA A 19 5.56 -37.90 -9.93
CA ALA A 19 6.92 -37.64 -9.43
C ALA A 19 7.36 -38.57 -8.28
N LEU A 20 6.86 -39.82 -8.23
CA LEU A 20 7.29 -40.81 -7.24
C LEU A 20 7.28 -42.24 -7.82
N SER A 21 8.06 -42.48 -8.89
CA SER A 21 8.26 -43.83 -9.45
C SER A 21 9.75 -44.19 -9.70
N ASP A 22 10.70 -43.45 -9.14
CA ASP A 22 12.14 -43.76 -9.27
C ASP A 22 12.85 -43.83 -7.91
N GLN A 23 12.24 -44.53 -6.94
CA GLN A 23 12.90 -44.89 -5.69
C GLN A 23 13.34 -46.36 -5.69
N ASN A 24 14.11 -46.77 -6.71
CA ASN A 24 14.67 -48.12 -6.78
C ASN A 24 16.10 -48.21 -7.36
N CYS A 25 16.94 -47.18 -7.21
CA CYS A 25 18.39 -47.30 -7.41
C CYS A 25 19.13 -47.35 -6.06
N LEU A 26 18.88 -48.42 -5.29
CA LEU A 26 19.67 -48.85 -4.14
C LEU A 26 20.60 -50.00 -4.52
N THR A 27 21.51 -49.78 -5.47
CA THR A 27 22.69 -50.62 -5.69
C THR A 27 23.75 -49.75 -6.36
N GLU A 28 25.02 -49.86 -5.94
CA GLU A 28 26.20 -49.06 -6.33
C GLU A 28 26.63 -48.07 -5.23
N GLY A 29 27.34 -48.62 -4.25
CA GLY A 29 28.00 -47.89 -3.16
C GLY A 29 29.14 -46.99 -3.65
N TRP A 30 29.49 -46.02 -2.79
CA TRP A 30 30.65 -45.10 -2.87
C TRP A 30 30.45 -43.71 -3.50
N ARG A 31 29.24 -43.22 -3.80
CA ARG A 31 29.11 -41.81 -4.28
C ARG A 31 28.06 -40.98 -3.56
N CYS A 32 28.04 -40.99 -2.22
CA CYS A 32 27.14 -40.16 -1.42
C CYS A 32 27.81 -39.18 -0.43
N LEU A 33 29.14 -39.02 -0.45
CA LEU A 33 29.83 -38.12 0.49
C LEU A 33 30.04 -36.66 0.03
N VAL A 34 29.26 -36.16 -0.93
CA VAL A 34 29.41 -34.75 -1.40
C VAL A 34 28.12 -33.91 -1.29
N LEU A 35 26.98 -34.50 -0.90
CA LEU A 35 25.68 -33.81 -0.91
C LEU A 35 25.11 -33.54 0.49
N SER A 36 25.94 -33.09 1.43
CA SER A 36 25.47 -32.70 2.77
C SER A 36 25.98 -31.35 3.25
N LEU A 37 26.35 -30.45 2.32
CA LEU A 37 26.81 -29.10 2.68
C LEU A 37 26.19 -27.97 1.82
N TRP A 38 24.92 -28.10 1.44
CA TRP A 38 24.21 -27.08 0.63
C TRP A 38 22.78 -26.76 1.11
N VAL A 39 22.39 -27.09 2.35
CA VAL A 39 21.01 -26.87 2.86
C VAL A 39 20.96 -26.04 4.14
N SER A 40 22.02 -25.30 4.49
CA SER A 40 22.05 -24.53 5.74
C SER A 40 22.38 -23.04 5.59
N LEU A 41 22.22 -22.45 4.41
CA LEU A 41 22.11 -20.99 4.34
C LEU A 41 20.68 -20.61 4.73
N GLY A 42 20.54 -20.31 6.03
CA GLY A 42 19.29 -19.91 6.65
C GLY A 42 18.58 -18.82 5.86
N HIS A 43 17.31 -19.08 5.59
CA HIS A 43 16.35 -18.03 5.29
C HIS A 43 16.23 -17.13 6.52
N LEU A 44 17.08 -16.11 6.61
CA LEU A 44 16.82 -14.98 7.48
C LEU A 44 15.67 -14.20 6.82
N VAL A 45 14.43 -14.60 7.14
CA VAL A 45 13.26 -13.78 6.82
C VAL A 45 13.35 -12.58 7.75
N LEU A 46 13.87 -11.47 7.22
CA LEU A 46 13.78 -10.18 7.88
C LEU A 46 12.30 -9.83 7.91
N GLN A 47 11.61 -10.08 9.04
CA GLN A 47 10.28 -9.54 9.26
C GLN A 47 10.43 -8.03 9.23
N ALA A 48 9.96 -7.41 8.15
CA ALA A 48 9.82 -5.96 8.09
C ALA A 48 8.97 -5.54 9.29
N ASP A 49 9.44 -4.51 9.99
CA ASP A 49 8.66 -3.86 11.04
C ASP A 49 7.26 -3.53 10.48
N PRO A 50 6.18 -4.01 11.12
CA PRO A 50 4.81 -3.77 10.66
C PRO A 50 4.40 -2.30 10.75
N THR A 51 5.25 -1.43 11.28
CA THR A 51 5.01 0.02 11.27
C THR A 51 4.96 0.58 9.85
N LEU A 52 4.01 1.49 9.66
CA LEU A 52 3.90 2.24 8.41
C LEU A 52 5.13 3.10 8.20
N SER A 53 5.69 3.03 7.00
CA SER A 53 6.82 3.84 6.57
C SER A 53 6.33 4.89 5.59
N PHE A 54 6.62 6.17 5.87
CA PHE A 54 6.24 7.27 5.00
C PHE A 54 6.67 7.04 3.54
N ASN A 55 7.92 6.67 3.29
CA ASN A 55 8.44 6.54 1.94
C ASN A 55 7.85 5.35 1.16
N ARG A 56 7.53 4.26 1.86
CA ARG A 56 7.04 3.02 1.23
C ARG A 56 5.52 3.02 1.09
N ASP A 57 4.80 3.47 2.11
CA ASP A 57 3.36 3.27 2.23
C ASP A 57 2.58 4.57 1.96
N ILE A 58 3.05 5.72 2.45
CA ILE A 58 2.28 6.98 2.42
C ILE A 58 2.60 7.82 1.18
N ARG A 59 3.89 7.96 0.85
CA ARG A 59 4.35 8.77 -0.27
C ARG A 59 3.76 8.32 -1.61
N PRO A 60 3.59 7.02 -1.92
CA PRO A 60 2.91 6.61 -3.15
C PRO A 60 1.45 7.06 -3.21
N ILE A 61 0.74 7.07 -2.06
CA ILE A 61 -0.64 7.57 -1.97
C ILE A 61 -0.63 9.08 -2.24
N LEU A 62 0.18 9.85 -1.53
CA LEU A 62 0.25 11.31 -1.75
C LEU A 62 0.63 11.66 -3.19
N SER A 63 1.58 10.93 -3.77
CA SER A 63 2.04 11.16 -5.15
C SER A 63 0.94 10.90 -6.18
N ALA A 64 0.12 9.87 -5.98
CA ALA A 64 -0.96 9.52 -6.90
C ALA A 64 -2.16 10.46 -6.81
N TYR A 65 -2.50 10.91 -5.60
CA TYR A 65 -3.79 11.56 -5.32
C TYR A 65 -3.69 13.04 -4.93
N CYS A 66 -2.53 13.53 -4.48
CA CYS A 66 -2.42 14.84 -3.84
C CYS A 66 -1.40 15.78 -4.51
N LEU A 67 -0.23 15.25 -4.89
CA LEU A 67 0.91 16.11 -5.27
C LEU A 67 0.79 16.80 -6.63
N GLU A 68 -0.19 16.43 -7.45
CA GLU A 68 -0.49 17.12 -8.71
C GLU A 68 -0.93 18.58 -8.44
N CYS A 69 -1.80 18.79 -7.45
CA CYS A 69 -2.31 20.11 -7.08
C CYS A 69 -1.73 20.67 -5.77
N HIS A 70 -1.04 19.84 -4.97
CA HIS A 70 -0.48 20.23 -3.67
C HIS A 70 1.01 19.89 -3.54
N GLY A 71 1.70 19.78 -4.67
CA GLY A 71 3.12 19.43 -4.72
C GLY A 71 4.07 20.62 -4.97
N PRO A 72 5.28 20.33 -5.46
CA PRO A 72 6.32 21.33 -5.60
C PRO A 72 6.05 22.37 -6.70
N ASP A 73 5.21 22.07 -7.70
CA ASP A 73 4.88 23.02 -8.77
C ASP A 73 3.98 24.15 -8.26
N GLY A 74 4.54 25.35 -8.15
CA GLY A 74 3.82 26.53 -7.68
C GLY A 74 2.75 27.06 -8.64
N GLN A 75 2.82 26.75 -9.94
CA GLN A 75 1.81 27.21 -10.91
C GLN A 75 0.53 26.39 -10.85
N GLN A 76 0.65 25.11 -10.47
CA GLN A 76 -0.48 24.20 -10.34
C GLN A 76 -1.05 24.18 -8.92
N ARG A 77 -0.32 24.71 -7.93
CA ARG A 77 -0.65 24.59 -6.51
C ARG A 77 -1.98 25.24 -6.15
N LYS A 78 -2.80 24.53 -5.38
CA LYS A 78 -4.14 24.97 -4.92
C LYS A 78 -4.23 25.00 -3.38
N GLY A 79 -5.23 25.71 -2.86
CA GLY A 79 -5.50 25.81 -1.42
C GLY A 79 -4.44 26.62 -0.66
N GLY A 80 -4.39 26.48 0.67
CA GLY A 80 -3.27 26.97 1.50
C GLY A 80 -2.96 28.48 1.45
N GLY A 81 -3.90 29.32 1.02
CA GLY A 81 -3.70 30.76 0.89
C GLY A 81 -2.94 31.17 -0.37
N LYS A 82 -2.12 32.24 -0.27
CA LYS A 82 -1.52 32.90 -1.46
C LYS A 82 -0.49 32.05 -2.20
N GLN A 83 0.17 31.12 -1.51
CA GLN A 83 1.27 30.35 -2.08
C GLN A 83 0.89 28.91 -2.45
N GLY A 84 -0.36 28.50 -2.22
CA GLY A 84 -0.79 27.11 -2.40
C GLY A 84 -0.36 26.20 -1.24
N LEU A 85 -1.14 25.14 -0.97
CA LEU A 85 -0.79 24.14 0.05
C LEU A 85 0.28 23.17 -0.46
N ARG A 86 1.28 22.90 0.39
CA ARG A 86 2.37 21.93 0.13
C ARG A 86 2.20 20.67 0.97
N LEU A 87 1.92 19.53 0.33
CA LEU A 87 1.87 18.21 0.97
C LEU A 87 3.14 17.37 0.74
N ASP A 88 4.06 17.84 -0.11
CA ASP A 88 5.34 17.17 -0.37
C ASP A 88 6.44 17.50 0.66
N THR A 89 6.16 18.41 1.60
CA THR A 89 7.09 18.77 2.68
C THR A 89 6.38 18.75 4.03
N LEU A 90 7.06 18.30 5.09
CA LEU A 90 6.51 18.30 6.43
C LEU A 90 6.08 19.71 6.86
N GLN A 91 6.96 20.70 6.70
CA GLN A 91 6.68 22.09 7.09
C GLN A 91 5.40 22.63 6.45
N GLY A 92 5.22 22.45 5.15
CA GLY A 92 4.02 22.91 4.45
C GLY A 92 2.76 22.10 4.78
N ALA A 93 2.90 20.80 5.09
CA ALA A 93 1.75 19.98 5.46
C ALA A 93 1.22 20.35 6.85
N THR A 94 2.10 20.80 7.74
CA THR A 94 1.78 21.15 9.13
C THR A 94 1.72 22.65 9.40
N GLU A 95 1.79 23.50 8.36
CA GLU A 95 1.74 24.95 8.54
C GLU A 95 0.34 25.39 9.00
N ASP A 96 0.29 26.55 9.65
CA ASP A 96 -0.98 27.17 10.01
C ASP A 96 -1.61 27.87 8.80
N LEU A 97 -2.82 27.43 8.43
CA LEU A 97 -3.63 27.91 7.31
C LEU A 97 -4.76 28.84 7.78
N GLY A 98 -4.63 29.46 8.95
CA GLY A 98 -5.60 30.38 9.52
C GLY A 98 -6.40 29.78 10.68
N GLY A 99 -5.73 29.08 11.58
CA GLY A 99 -6.28 28.35 12.73
C GLY A 99 -6.42 26.84 12.51
N VAL A 100 -5.95 26.32 11.38
CA VAL A 100 -6.08 24.91 10.97
C VAL A 100 -4.86 24.47 10.15
N SER A 101 -4.57 23.17 10.12
CA SER A 101 -3.47 22.61 9.32
C SER A 101 -3.94 21.47 8.44
N ALA A 102 -3.25 21.23 7.32
CA ALA A 102 -3.57 20.10 6.44
C ALA A 102 -3.32 18.77 7.15
N VAL A 103 -2.22 18.68 7.90
CA VAL A 103 -1.85 17.54 8.74
C VAL A 103 -1.53 18.05 10.13
N ILE A 104 -2.18 17.44 11.14
CA ILE A 104 -1.90 17.64 12.57
C ILE A 104 -1.27 16.33 13.07
N PRO A 105 0.05 16.31 13.36
CA PRO A 105 0.72 15.11 13.82
C PRO A 105 0.07 14.55 15.09
N GLY A 106 -0.33 13.27 15.05
CA GLY A 106 -0.98 12.59 16.16
C GLY A 106 -2.50 12.81 16.27
N ASP A 107 -3.11 13.63 15.39
CA ASP A 107 -4.57 13.82 15.34
C ASP A 107 -5.08 13.84 13.89
N ALA A 108 -5.27 12.63 13.36
CA ALA A 108 -5.76 12.44 12.00
C ALA A 108 -7.17 13.00 11.80
N ASP A 109 -8.05 12.92 12.80
CA ASP A 109 -9.44 13.37 12.68
C ASP A 109 -9.56 14.90 12.67
N ALA A 110 -8.65 15.60 13.37
CA ALA A 110 -8.54 17.07 13.31
C ALA A 110 -7.81 17.58 12.05
N SER A 111 -7.12 16.72 11.32
CA SER A 111 -6.36 17.07 10.12
C SER A 111 -7.28 17.36 8.93
N LEU A 112 -7.17 18.54 8.30
CA LEU A 112 -8.01 18.90 7.15
C LEU A 112 -7.86 17.90 5.99
N MET A 113 -6.67 17.34 5.77
CA MET A 113 -6.44 16.35 4.71
C MET A 113 -7.42 15.17 4.82
N ILE A 114 -7.59 14.62 6.01
CA ILE A 114 -8.51 13.49 6.26
C ILE A 114 -9.96 13.93 6.13
N GLN A 115 -10.31 15.10 6.66
CA GLN A 115 -11.67 15.65 6.55
C GLN A 115 -12.10 15.85 5.09
N ARG A 116 -11.18 16.33 4.24
CA ARG A 116 -11.42 16.55 2.80
C ARG A 116 -11.51 15.24 2.02
N ILE A 117 -10.81 14.18 2.46
CA ILE A 117 -10.94 12.85 1.88
C ILE A 117 -12.31 12.22 2.21
N LEU A 118 -12.81 12.44 3.43
CA LEU A 118 -14.02 11.81 3.96
C LEU A 118 -15.31 12.61 3.79
N THR A 119 -15.22 13.88 3.38
CA THR A 119 -16.42 14.72 3.21
C THR A 119 -17.35 14.19 2.12
N LYS A 120 -18.64 14.43 2.31
CA LYS A 120 -19.70 14.16 1.32
C LYS A 120 -19.98 15.36 0.42
N ASP A 121 -19.46 16.54 0.78
CA ASP A 121 -19.57 17.74 -0.02
C ASP A 121 -18.65 17.63 -1.23
N ALA A 122 -19.24 17.68 -2.43
CA ALA A 122 -18.51 17.51 -3.69
C ALA A 122 -17.52 18.65 -3.95
N ASP A 123 -17.81 19.86 -3.47
CA ASP A 123 -16.97 21.05 -3.70
C ASP A 123 -15.73 21.02 -2.79
N ASP A 124 -15.84 20.36 -1.64
CA ASP A 124 -14.79 20.26 -0.64
C ASP A 124 -14.01 18.94 -0.70
N ARG A 125 -14.51 17.95 -1.44
CA ARG A 125 -13.92 16.61 -1.51
C ARG A 125 -12.60 16.60 -2.26
N MET A 126 -11.61 15.93 -1.66
CA MET A 126 -10.31 15.66 -2.28
C MET A 126 -10.07 14.15 -2.45
N PRO A 127 -9.57 13.69 -3.61
CA PRO A 127 -9.37 14.46 -4.83
C PRO A 127 -10.71 14.94 -5.44
N PRO A 128 -10.72 16.05 -6.20
CA PRO A 128 -11.94 16.54 -6.84
C PRO A 128 -12.53 15.48 -7.77
N ILE A 129 -13.86 15.37 -7.80
CA ILE A 129 -14.57 14.31 -8.54
C ILE A 129 -14.22 14.34 -10.04
N GLU A 130 -14.04 15.54 -10.59
CA GLU A 130 -13.65 15.77 -11.99
C GLU A 130 -12.29 15.15 -12.39
N HIS A 131 -11.40 14.88 -11.44
CA HIS A 131 -10.12 14.23 -11.71
C HIS A 131 -10.24 12.70 -11.80
N GLY A 132 -11.41 12.13 -11.49
CA GLY A 132 -11.69 10.69 -11.61
C GLY A 132 -10.89 9.79 -10.67
N LYS A 133 -10.13 10.36 -9.72
CA LYS A 133 -9.32 9.62 -8.75
C LYS A 133 -10.08 9.46 -7.43
N SER A 134 -9.95 8.28 -6.80
CA SER A 134 -10.47 8.01 -5.46
C SER A 134 -9.54 7.09 -4.69
N LEU A 135 -9.49 7.27 -3.38
CA LEU A 135 -8.72 6.42 -2.48
C LEU A 135 -9.55 5.20 -2.09
N SER A 136 -8.90 4.04 -1.96
CA SER A 136 -9.50 2.87 -1.32
C SER A 136 -9.60 3.08 0.20
N LEU A 137 -10.45 2.30 0.87
CA LEU A 137 -10.56 2.35 2.32
C LEU A 137 -9.22 2.09 3.02
N ASP A 138 -8.44 1.12 2.52
CA ASP A 138 -7.12 0.80 3.09
C ASP A 138 -6.11 1.94 2.94
N GLN A 139 -6.19 2.70 1.84
CA GLN A 139 -5.33 3.87 1.64
C GLN A 139 -5.71 5.00 2.59
N VAL A 140 -7.01 5.22 2.80
CA VAL A 140 -7.49 6.19 3.79
C VAL A 140 -7.05 5.78 5.19
N GLU A 141 -7.19 4.51 5.54
CA GLU A 141 -6.77 4.01 6.85
C GLU A 141 -5.25 4.12 7.06
N SER A 142 -4.47 3.87 6.01
CA SER A 142 -3.01 4.07 6.03
C SER A 142 -2.66 5.53 6.32
N LEU A 143 -3.36 6.49 5.69
CA LEU A 143 -3.17 7.92 5.94
C LEU A 143 -3.62 8.36 7.34
N LYS A 144 -4.61 7.70 7.94
CA LYS A 144 -5.05 7.97 9.31
C LYS A 144 -4.12 7.39 10.36
N THR A 145 -3.56 6.22 10.09
CA THR A 145 -2.68 5.49 11.02
C THR A 145 -1.29 6.10 11.08
N TRP A 146 -0.81 6.64 9.95
CA TRP A 146 0.45 7.38 9.87
C TRP A 146 0.36 8.75 10.54
#